data_AF-A0A4V4NG84-F1
#
_entry.id   AF-A0A4V4NG84-F1
#
_cell.length_a   1.000
_cell.length_b   1.000
_cell.length_c   1.000
_cell.angle_alpha   90.00
_cell.angle_beta   90.00
_cell.angle_gamma   90.00
#
_symmetry.space_group_name_H-M   'P 1'
#
loop_
_entity.id
_entity.type
_entity.pdbx_description
1 polymer ?
#
loop_
_entity_poly.entity_id
_entity_poly.type
_entity_poly.pdbx_seq_one_letter_code
_entity_poly.pdbx_strand_id
1 'polypeptide(L)'
;MVRYLSIKIISILIISTTLLFYITYRPPKLQLNPIFFKYRSIHNTLIENDPTFPSRSIADKCNAYFQTLQSLQPDWSFTQKLGPDYPHDNIRKSEDLIHLNVFNRCFISENSHKTKHIFQKSNDSWNIQQRMFPYLSGELPEFKDSNLDVKPLKFDGELPYWLNYKENIIKGQGIVISLSDTFINEAILLLNHLQDLQNTLPIQFIHRADLSIANMAKLIAIAKSKNPVQEVSFLNVTRALSSEYKNEFRSYFNKLLAYAFNTFEEIIILDTDVVLFNSPKSLFKTKAYKQSETLFFKDRNTEMRMSDAYIKFLRETSMNEFDNLFFPGVSINPSFWENEYFTNRYFHYMESGVVVINRKKYWNAVLLSLQLPYIQSTAIASWGDKEFFWLSMLLSGYDSFKFNKYWSATVGEVIQENELNSPHKICSGHPAHILDETDELLWINSGILNCDKTTQAILQYDFELLQKYNNNRFKSITDLTEYYTKPIKFEAFIIPPV
;
A
#
# COMPACT_ATOMS: atom_id res chain seq x y z
N MET A 1 40.56 -56.22 34.79
CA MET A 1 39.90 -55.44 35.87
C MET A 1 40.01 -53.91 35.70
N VAL A 2 40.89 -53.39 34.83
CA VAL A 2 41.11 -51.93 34.67
C VAL A 2 40.14 -51.23 33.67
N ARG A 3 39.56 -51.96 32.69
CA ARG A 3 38.62 -51.36 31.70
C ARG A 3 37.19 -51.11 32.20
N TYR A 4 36.74 -51.84 33.23
CA TYR A 4 35.37 -51.68 33.77
C TYR A 4 35.24 -50.51 34.76
N LEU A 5 36.34 -50.08 35.37
CA LEU A 5 36.35 -48.96 36.32
C LEU A 5 36.27 -47.61 35.58
N SER A 6 36.87 -47.48 34.39
CA SER A 6 36.87 -46.20 33.66
C SER A 6 35.51 -45.85 33.07
N ILE A 7 34.72 -46.84 32.65
CA ILE A 7 33.39 -46.60 32.04
C ILE A 7 32.40 -46.13 33.11
N LYS A 8 32.39 -46.72 34.31
CA LYS A 8 31.52 -46.25 35.41
C LYS A 8 31.87 -44.83 35.87
N ILE A 9 33.15 -44.47 35.92
CA ILE A 9 33.59 -43.13 36.31
C ILE A 9 33.17 -42.11 35.23
N ILE A 10 33.32 -42.43 33.95
CA ILE A 10 32.90 -41.56 32.84
C ILE A 10 31.37 -41.40 32.82
N SER A 11 30.60 -42.46 33.04
CA SER A 11 29.13 -42.39 33.11
C SER A 11 28.64 -41.55 34.30
N ILE A 12 29.29 -41.67 35.47
CA ILE A 12 28.95 -40.85 36.64
C ILE A 12 29.32 -39.38 36.42
N LEU A 13 30.47 -39.10 35.78
CA LEU A 13 30.86 -37.73 35.43
C LEU A 13 29.89 -37.10 34.43
N ILE A 14 29.48 -37.83 33.39
CA ILE A 14 28.52 -37.34 32.39
C ILE A 14 27.14 -37.11 33.03
N ILE A 15 26.66 -38.02 33.88
CA ILE A 15 25.38 -37.82 34.57
C ILE A 15 25.49 -36.66 35.55
N SER A 16 26.60 -36.49 36.27
CA SER A 16 26.78 -35.36 37.18
C SER A 16 26.90 -34.02 36.46
N THR A 17 27.56 -33.96 35.28
CA THR A 17 27.67 -32.72 34.50
C THR A 17 26.35 -32.40 33.82
N THR A 18 25.59 -33.40 33.37
CA THR A 18 24.26 -33.19 32.78
C THR A 18 23.24 -32.78 33.85
N LEU A 19 23.32 -33.34 35.06
CA LEU A 19 22.47 -32.96 36.19
C LEU A 19 22.88 -31.60 36.77
N LEU A 20 24.18 -31.27 36.85
CA LEU A 20 24.62 -29.92 37.17
C LEU A 20 24.17 -28.94 36.09
N PHE A 21 24.26 -29.29 34.81
CA PHE A 21 23.75 -28.44 33.73
C PHE A 21 22.24 -28.27 33.88
N TYR A 22 21.46 -29.30 34.19
CA TYR A 22 20.01 -29.15 34.40
C TYR A 22 19.62 -28.39 35.68
N ILE A 23 20.42 -28.48 36.75
CA ILE A 23 20.19 -27.78 38.03
C ILE A 23 20.69 -26.32 37.97
N THR A 24 21.71 -26.01 37.16
CA THR A 24 22.27 -24.66 36.98
C THR A 24 21.74 -23.93 35.75
N TYR A 25 21.24 -24.65 34.74
CA TYR A 25 20.52 -24.10 33.59
C TYR A 25 19.09 -23.75 34.02
N ARG A 26 19.00 -22.66 34.78
CA ARG A 26 17.79 -21.84 34.68
C ARG A 26 17.73 -21.37 33.23
N PRO A 27 16.60 -21.54 32.51
CA PRO A 27 16.42 -20.75 31.29
C PRO A 27 16.74 -19.31 31.66
N PRO A 28 17.43 -18.54 30.80
CA PRO A 28 17.62 -17.14 31.09
C PRO A 28 16.23 -16.60 31.40
N LYS A 29 16.01 -16.21 32.67
CA LYS A 29 14.96 -15.25 32.94
C LYS A 29 15.35 -14.13 32.02
N LEU A 30 14.59 -13.95 30.95
CA LEU A 30 14.55 -12.70 30.21
C LEU A 30 14.26 -11.66 31.28
N GLN A 31 15.31 -11.14 31.91
CA GLN A 31 15.25 -9.86 32.59
C GLN A 31 15.07 -8.88 31.45
N LEU A 32 13.81 -8.79 31.00
CA LEU A 32 13.30 -7.63 30.33
C LEU A 32 13.49 -6.52 31.37
N ASN A 33 14.67 -5.89 31.37
CA ASN A 33 14.71 -4.49 31.80
C ASN A 33 13.58 -3.82 31.04
N PRO A 34 12.70 -3.04 31.70
CA PRO A 34 11.57 -2.43 31.02
C PRO A 34 12.12 -1.47 29.98
N ILE A 35 12.28 -1.94 28.75
CA ILE A 35 12.60 -1.11 27.61
C ILE A 35 11.28 -0.42 27.29
N PHE A 36 11.12 0.78 27.81
CA PHE A 36 9.97 1.62 27.53
C PHE A 36 10.00 2.04 26.06
N PHE A 37 9.16 1.40 25.25
CA PHE A 37 8.98 1.82 23.86
C PHE A 37 7.93 2.94 23.80
N LYS A 38 8.34 4.13 23.31
CA LYS A 38 7.55 5.36 23.26
C LYS A 38 6.12 5.18 22.73
N TYR A 39 5.95 4.39 21.67
CA TYR A 39 4.67 4.18 20.98
C TYR A 39 4.01 2.83 21.31
N ARG A 40 4.38 2.19 22.42
CA ARG A 40 3.81 0.90 22.83
C ARG A 40 3.39 0.95 24.30
N SER A 41 2.74 2.03 24.70
CA SER A 41 2.25 2.23 26.08
C SER A 41 1.50 1.00 26.60
N ILE A 42 0.57 0.46 25.79
CA ILE A 42 -0.22 -0.72 26.16
C ILE A 42 0.66 -1.97 26.36
N HIS A 43 1.63 -2.23 25.48
CA HIS A 43 2.53 -3.38 25.66
C HIS A 43 3.38 -3.23 26.93
N ASN A 44 3.90 -2.03 27.19
CA ASN A 44 4.69 -1.74 28.40
C ASN A 44 3.83 -1.98 29.66
N THR A 45 2.60 -1.47 29.70
CA THR A 45 1.68 -1.69 30.83
C THR A 45 1.36 -3.17 31.03
N LEU A 46 1.13 -3.94 29.95
CA LEU A 46 0.82 -5.37 30.05
C LEU A 46 1.98 -6.17 30.64
N ILE A 47 3.22 -5.93 30.19
CA ILE A 47 4.39 -6.66 30.68
C ILE A 47 4.81 -6.23 32.10
N GLU A 48 4.59 -4.96 32.45
CA GLU A 48 4.81 -4.47 33.82
C GLU A 48 3.85 -5.11 34.81
N ASN A 49 2.57 -5.22 34.45
CA ASN A 49 1.55 -5.81 35.30
C ASN A 49 1.66 -7.34 35.36
N ASP A 50 2.08 -7.99 34.26
CA ASP A 50 2.30 -9.43 34.20
C ASP A 50 3.49 -9.79 33.30
N PRO A 51 4.68 -10.07 33.88
CA PRO A 51 5.84 -10.52 33.12
C PRO A 51 5.63 -11.84 32.36
N THR A 52 4.62 -12.63 32.71
CA THR A 52 4.27 -13.87 32.00
C THR A 52 3.31 -13.65 30.83
N PHE A 53 2.85 -12.41 30.61
CA PHE A 53 1.90 -12.06 29.56
C PHE A 53 2.25 -12.62 28.17
N PRO A 54 3.50 -12.57 27.67
CA PRO A 54 3.85 -13.10 26.35
C PRO A 54 3.51 -14.60 26.17
N SER A 55 3.51 -15.36 27.27
CA SER A 55 3.25 -16.81 27.28
C SER A 55 1.76 -17.20 27.29
N ARG A 56 0.85 -16.23 27.48
CA ARG A 56 -0.60 -16.45 27.46
C ARG A 56 -1.09 -16.88 26.08
N SER A 57 -2.31 -17.45 26.01
CA SER A 57 -2.94 -17.78 24.74
C SER A 57 -3.19 -16.52 23.90
N ILE A 58 -3.23 -16.63 22.57
CA ILE A 58 -3.48 -15.47 21.70
C ILE A 58 -4.82 -14.80 22.02
N ALA A 59 -5.86 -15.58 22.35
CA ALA A 59 -7.17 -15.05 22.72
C ALA A 59 -7.09 -14.20 23.99
N ASP A 60 -6.38 -14.68 25.01
CA ASP A 60 -6.23 -13.95 26.27
C ASP A 60 -5.37 -12.70 26.09
N LYS A 61 -4.34 -12.77 25.25
CA LYS A 61 -3.49 -11.61 24.91
C LYS A 61 -4.30 -10.52 24.19
N CYS A 62 -5.10 -10.90 23.20
CA CYS A 62 -5.96 -9.98 22.46
C CYS A 62 -7.00 -9.31 23.37
N ASN A 63 -7.71 -10.10 24.18
CA ASN A 63 -8.71 -9.56 25.09
C ASN A 63 -8.09 -8.59 26.11
N ALA A 64 -6.98 -9.00 26.76
CA ALA A 64 -6.31 -8.16 27.75
C ALA A 64 -5.72 -6.86 27.16
N TYR A 65 -5.21 -6.90 25.92
CA TYR A 65 -4.73 -5.71 25.23
C TYR A 65 -5.81 -4.67 25.03
N PHE A 66 -6.95 -5.06 24.46
CA PHE A 66 -8.01 -4.10 24.18
C PHE A 66 -8.77 -3.66 25.43
N GLN A 67 -8.88 -4.51 26.46
CA GLN A 67 -9.37 -4.09 27.78
C GLN A 67 -8.45 -3.03 28.42
N THR A 68 -7.13 -3.23 28.31
CA THR A 68 -6.15 -2.26 28.83
C THR A 68 -6.21 -0.95 28.04
N LEU A 69 -6.30 -1.02 26.70
CA LEU A 69 -6.47 0.15 25.85
C LEU A 69 -7.73 0.95 26.23
N GLN A 70 -8.87 0.27 26.36
CA GLN A 70 -10.13 0.90 26.75
C GLN A 70 -10.09 1.48 28.17
N SER A 71 -9.42 0.81 29.12
CA SER A 71 -9.28 1.31 30.48
C SER A 71 -8.41 2.56 30.56
N LEU A 72 -7.33 2.62 29.78
CA LEU A 72 -6.41 3.76 29.78
C LEU A 72 -6.88 4.90 28.87
N GLN A 73 -7.65 4.57 27.82
CA GLN A 73 -8.12 5.48 26.79
C GLN A 73 -9.60 5.19 26.45
N PRO A 74 -10.57 5.47 27.34
CA PRO A 74 -11.98 5.11 27.16
C PRO A 74 -12.65 5.80 25.95
N ASP A 75 -12.19 6.99 25.59
CA ASP A 75 -12.67 7.76 24.45
C ASP A 75 -11.89 7.49 23.16
N TRP A 76 -10.95 6.53 23.19
CA TRP A 76 -10.13 6.21 22.02
C TRP A 76 -10.99 5.79 20.84
N SER A 77 -10.78 6.47 19.72
CA SER A 77 -11.23 6.07 18.40
C SER A 77 -10.12 6.48 17.46
N PHE A 78 -9.85 5.64 16.46
CA PHE A 78 -8.87 5.92 15.43
C PHE A 78 -9.16 7.30 14.78
N THR A 79 -10.43 7.72 14.77
CA THR A 79 -10.88 8.84 13.93
C THR A 79 -11.98 9.66 14.61
N GLN A 80 -11.65 10.49 15.61
CA GLN A 80 -12.71 11.29 16.26
C GLN A 80 -13.02 12.64 15.61
N LYS A 81 -12.38 12.96 14.48
CA LYS A 81 -12.82 13.85 13.39
C LYS A 81 -11.61 14.09 12.51
N LEU A 82 -11.82 14.09 11.21
CA LEU A 82 -10.81 14.34 10.20
C LEU A 82 -10.54 15.86 10.11
N GLY A 83 -10.09 16.41 11.25
CA GLY A 83 -9.70 17.81 11.44
C GLY A 83 -8.22 18.05 11.10
N PRO A 84 -7.77 19.32 11.10
CA PRO A 84 -6.52 19.71 10.50
C PRO A 84 -5.36 19.16 11.33
N ASP A 85 -4.58 18.26 10.73
CA ASP A 85 -3.16 18.04 11.00
C ASP A 85 -2.75 17.69 12.46
N TYR A 86 -2.41 16.41 12.69
CA TYR A 86 -1.91 15.90 13.99
C TYR A 86 -0.43 15.48 13.96
N PRO A 87 0.49 16.19 14.64
CA PRO A 87 1.94 16.00 14.46
C PRO A 87 2.42 14.63 14.94
N HIS A 88 3.53 14.14 14.38
CA HIS A 88 4.17 12.87 14.75
C HIS A 88 4.61 12.79 16.23
N ASP A 89 4.69 13.94 16.90
CA ASP A 89 4.93 14.03 18.34
C ASP A 89 3.68 13.69 19.18
N ASN A 90 2.50 13.64 18.56
CA ASN A 90 1.30 13.15 19.22
C ASN A 90 1.37 11.62 19.35
N ILE A 91 1.93 11.20 20.50
CA ILE A 91 2.18 9.79 20.82
C ILE A 91 0.94 8.95 20.58
N ARG A 92 -0.23 9.33 21.12
CA ARG A 92 -1.46 8.55 21.01
C ARG A 92 -1.86 8.25 19.56
N LYS A 93 -1.72 9.22 18.66
CA LYS A 93 -2.04 9.03 17.23
C LYS A 93 -1.02 8.18 16.47
N SER A 94 0.22 8.18 16.92
CA SER A 94 1.24 7.27 16.38
C SER A 94 1.02 5.83 16.89
N GLU A 95 0.51 5.66 18.11
CA GLU A 95 0.14 4.35 18.67
C GLU A 95 -1.05 3.71 17.92
N ASP A 96 -1.88 4.50 17.25
CA ASP A 96 -2.99 3.98 16.42
C ASP A 96 -2.50 3.00 15.33
N LEU A 97 -1.28 3.20 14.78
CA LEU A 97 -0.64 2.26 13.85
C LEU A 97 -0.37 0.90 14.52
N ILE A 98 0.09 0.92 15.78
CA ILE A 98 0.36 -0.28 16.57
C ILE A 98 -0.95 -0.98 16.94
N HIS A 99 -1.96 -0.22 17.38
CA HIS A 99 -3.27 -0.76 17.70
C HIS A 99 -3.89 -1.50 16.51
N LEU A 100 -3.78 -0.95 15.30
CA LEU A 100 -4.27 -1.61 14.09
C LEU A 100 -3.49 -2.89 13.76
N ASN A 101 -2.17 -2.87 13.88
CA ASN A 101 -1.36 -4.07 13.67
C ASN A 101 -1.71 -5.18 14.68
N VAL A 102 -1.90 -4.83 15.95
CA VAL A 102 -2.36 -5.77 16.99
C VAL A 102 -3.76 -6.28 16.66
N PHE A 103 -4.69 -5.42 16.28
CA PHE A 103 -6.04 -5.82 15.83
C PHE A 103 -5.97 -6.83 14.68
N ASN A 104 -5.13 -6.56 13.68
CA ASN A 104 -4.97 -7.43 12.53
C ASN A 104 -4.38 -8.80 12.92
N ARG A 105 -3.44 -8.86 13.86
CA ARG A 105 -2.90 -10.12 14.38
C ARG A 105 -3.94 -10.90 15.20
N CYS A 106 -4.76 -10.18 15.95
CA CYS A 106 -5.82 -10.78 16.78
C CYS A 106 -7.01 -11.32 15.99
N PHE A 107 -7.45 -10.58 14.98
CA PHE A 107 -8.78 -10.79 14.40
C PHE A 107 -8.80 -10.95 12.88
N ILE A 108 -7.67 -10.80 12.19
CA ILE A 108 -7.63 -10.80 10.71
C ILE A 108 -6.64 -11.83 10.13
N SER A 109 -5.57 -12.14 10.86
CA SER A 109 -4.45 -12.96 10.37
C SER A 109 -4.70 -14.47 10.52
N GLU A 110 -5.51 -14.90 11.48
CA GLU A 110 -5.90 -16.30 11.67
C GLU A 110 -7.04 -16.71 10.71
N ASN A 111 -7.26 -18.01 10.56
CA ASN A 111 -8.40 -18.51 9.80
C ASN A 111 -9.74 -18.14 10.45
N SER A 112 -10.81 -18.09 9.64
CA SER A 112 -12.14 -17.67 10.07
C SER A 112 -12.66 -18.44 11.30
N HIS A 113 -12.45 -19.76 11.38
CA HIS A 113 -12.86 -20.57 12.54
C HIS A 113 -12.20 -20.16 13.85
N LYS A 114 -10.87 -19.98 13.85
CA LYS A 114 -10.14 -19.53 15.04
C LYS A 114 -10.49 -18.10 15.41
N THR A 115 -10.64 -17.23 14.42
CA THR A 115 -11.02 -15.84 14.65
C THR A 115 -12.39 -15.74 15.31
N LYS A 116 -13.39 -16.52 14.89
CA LYS A 116 -14.72 -16.54 15.54
C LYS A 116 -14.59 -16.75 17.04
N HIS A 117 -13.82 -17.77 17.44
CA HIS A 117 -13.62 -18.07 18.85
C HIS A 117 -12.90 -16.93 19.61
N ILE A 118 -11.93 -16.25 19.00
CA ILE A 118 -11.24 -15.10 19.61
C ILE A 118 -12.18 -13.89 19.71
N PHE A 119 -12.89 -13.58 18.62
CA PHE A 119 -13.78 -12.42 18.50
C PHE A 119 -14.99 -12.54 19.43
N GLN A 120 -15.59 -13.73 19.55
CA GLN A 120 -16.70 -13.99 20.47
C GLN A 120 -16.29 -13.97 21.95
N LYS A 121 -15.04 -14.35 22.28
CA LYS A 121 -14.55 -14.31 23.65
C LYS A 121 -14.29 -12.89 24.17
N SER A 122 -14.11 -11.92 23.28
CA SER A 122 -13.92 -10.53 23.67
C SER A 122 -15.27 -9.81 23.66
N ASN A 123 -15.77 -9.48 24.86
CA ASN A 123 -17.10 -8.91 25.08
C ASN A 123 -17.33 -7.58 24.32
N ASP A 124 -16.27 -6.87 23.94
CA ASP A 124 -16.31 -5.55 23.28
C ASP A 124 -15.76 -5.57 21.85
N SER A 125 -15.58 -6.74 21.22
CA SER A 125 -14.96 -6.87 19.88
C SER A 125 -15.62 -6.00 18.81
N TRP A 126 -16.95 -5.88 18.83
CA TRP A 126 -17.67 -5.02 17.90
C TRP A 126 -17.39 -3.53 18.15
N ASN A 127 -17.34 -3.12 19.42
CA ASN A 127 -16.99 -1.75 19.81
C ASN A 127 -15.56 -1.41 19.40
N ILE A 128 -14.62 -2.34 19.58
CA ILE A 128 -13.22 -2.20 19.14
C ILE A 128 -13.14 -2.04 17.62
N GLN A 129 -13.84 -2.87 16.85
CA GLN A 129 -13.87 -2.74 15.38
C GLN A 129 -14.41 -1.38 14.95
N GLN A 130 -15.51 -0.92 15.55
CA GLN A 130 -16.11 0.38 15.23
C GLN A 130 -15.17 1.54 15.58
N ARG A 131 -14.41 1.44 16.68
CA ARG A 131 -13.38 2.44 17.03
C ARG A 131 -12.17 2.39 16.10
N MET A 132 -11.81 1.20 15.60
CA MET A 132 -10.67 1.00 14.69
C MET A 132 -10.98 1.48 13.26
N PHE A 133 -12.22 1.27 12.81
CA PHE A 133 -12.68 1.60 11.46
C PHE A 133 -14.02 2.36 11.50
N PRO A 134 -14.06 3.56 12.11
CA PRO A 134 -15.32 4.26 12.34
C PRO A 134 -15.94 4.80 11.05
N TYR A 135 -15.17 4.81 9.97
CA TYR A 135 -15.63 5.16 8.64
C TYR A 135 -16.42 4.03 7.95
N LEU A 136 -16.50 2.83 8.53
CA LEU A 136 -17.31 1.74 7.98
C LEU A 136 -18.75 1.83 8.50
N SER A 137 -19.72 1.61 7.60
CA SER A 137 -21.13 1.50 7.98
C SER A 137 -21.50 0.13 8.57
N GLY A 138 -20.69 -0.89 8.28
CA GLY A 138 -21.00 -2.30 8.53
C GLY A 138 -21.63 -3.03 7.33
N GLU A 139 -22.04 -2.32 6.28
CA GLU A 139 -22.55 -2.94 5.05
C GLU A 139 -21.42 -3.32 4.07
N LEU A 140 -21.54 -4.45 3.38
CA LEU A 140 -20.61 -4.81 2.31
C LEU A 140 -20.83 -3.90 1.09
N PRO A 141 -19.85 -3.67 0.20
CA PRO A 141 -20.07 -2.95 -1.04
C PRO A 141 -21.07 -3.66 -1.99
N GLU A 142 -21.53 -2.96 -3.02
CA GLU A 142 -22.40 -3.52 -4.06
C GLU A 142 -21.55 -3.90 -5.28
N PHE A 143 -21.50 -5.19 -5.61
CA PHE A 143 -20.82 -5.72 -6.79
C PHE A 143 -21.79 -5.89 -7.96
N LYS A 144 -21.39 -5.42 -9.14
CA LYS A 144 -22.10 -5.62 -10.41
C LYS A 144 -21.19 -6.29 -11.44
N ASP A 145 -21.74 -7.27 -12.14
CA ASP A 145 -21.03 -7.97 -13.22
C ASP A 145 -21.10 -7.20 -14.57
N SER A 146 -20.62 -7.82 -15.64
CA SER A 146 -20.63 -7.28 -17.00
C SER A 146 -22.03 -7.13 -17.64
N ASN A 147 -23.08 -7.57 -16.94
CA ASN A 147 -24.48 -7.39 -17.31
C ASN A 147 -25.19 -6.37 -16.41
N LEU A 148 -24.44 -5.72 -15.50
CA LEU A 148 -24.95 -4.83 -14.45
C LEU A 148 -25.86 -5.53 -13.43
N ASP A 149 -25.81 -6.86 -13.37
CA ASP A 149 -26.52 -7.63 -12.36
C ASP A 149 -25.79 -7.51 -11.03
N VAL A 150 -26.54 -7.17 -9.97
CA VAL A 150 -26.00 -7.16 -8.61
C VAL A 150 -25.71 -8.59 -8.17
N LYS A 151 -24.46 -8.89 -7.79
CA LYS A 151 -24.11 -10.17 -7.15
C LYS A 151 -23.88 -9.96 -5.66
N PRO A 152 -24.51 -10.78 -4.79
CA PRO A 152 -24.34 -10.64 -3.36
C PRO A 152 -22.95 -11.11 -2.92
N LEU A 153 -22.34 -10.35 -2.03
CA LEU A 153 -21.15 -10.77 -1.29
C LEU A 153 -21.57 -11.54 -0.04
N LYS A 154 -20.78 -12.55 0.34
CA LYS A 154 -21.03 -13.38 1.52
C LYS A 154 -20.76 -12.58 2.79
N PHE A 155 -21.65 -12.68 3.77
CA PHE A 155 -21.53 -12.03 5.06
C PHE A 155 -21.89 -12.99 6.19
N ASP A 156 -21.06 -13.00 7.23
CA ASP A 156 -21.20 -13.75 8.46
C ASP A 156 -21.11 -12.77 9.63
N GLY A 157 -22.24 -12.56 10.33
CA GLY A 157 -22.33 -11.59 11.42
C GLY A 157 -21.45 -11.88 12.64
N GLU A 158 -20.83 -13.07 12.71
CA GLU A 158 -19.90 -13.44 13.76
C GLU A 158 -18.44 -13.08 13.45
N LEU A 159 -18.15 -12.65 12.21
CA LEU A 159 -16.81 -12.27 11.77
C LEU A 159 -16.63 -10.74 11.74
N PRO A 160 -15.41 -10.26 11.99
CA PRO A 160 -15.07 -8.87 11.74
C PRO A 160 -15.36 -8.46 10.29
N TYR A 161 -15.70 -7.19 10.06
CA TYR A 161 -16.04 -6.67 8.72
C TYR A 161 -14.97 -6.98 7.68
N TRP A 162 -13.71 -6.66 7.96
CA TRP A 162 -12.63 -6.88 7.00
C TRP A 162 -12.27 -8.35 6.82
N LEU A 163 -12.59 -9.21 7.79
CA LEU A 163 -12.45 -10.65 7.59
C LEU A 163 -13.57 -11.20 6.71
N ASN A 164 -14.83 -10.76 6.92
CA ASN A 164 -15.91 -10.99 5.97
C ASN A 164 -15.51 -10.59 4.56
N TYR A 165 -14.91 -9.41 4.41
CA TYR A 165 -14.45 -8.95 3.11
C TYR A 165 -13.34 -9.83 2.52
N LYS A 166 -12.34 -10.18 3.34
CA LYS A 166 -11.22 -11.04 2.94
C LYS A 166 -11.68 -12.43 2.46
N GLU A 167 -12.74 -12.99 3.04
CA GLU A 167 -13.31 -14.28 2.62
C GLU A 167 -14.03 -14.21 1.26
N ASN A 168 -14.36 -13.00 0.77
CA ASN A 168 -14.90 -12.78 -0.58
C ASN A 168 -13.79 -12.59 -1.64
N ILE A 169 -12.52 -12.60 -1.26
CA ILE A 169 -11.40 -12.50 -2.21
C ILE A 169 -11.35 -13.74 -3.09
N ILE A 170 -11.47 -13.53 -4.40
CA ILE A 170 -11.44 -14.56 -5.43
C ILE A 170 -9.98 -14.80 -5.83
N LYS A 171 -9.59 -16.07 -5.86
CA LYS A 171 -8.27 -16.48 -6.34
C LYS A 171 -8.12 -16.09 -7.82
N GLY A 172 -7.07 -15.34 -8.14
CA GLY A 172 -6.77 -14.91 -9.50
C GLY A 172 -6.13 -13.54 -9.57
N GLN A 173 -5.77 -13.15 -10.80
CA GLN A 173 -5.14 -11.89 -11.16
C GLN A 173 -6.16 -10.97 -11.82
N GLY A 174 -6.15 -9.68 -11.49
CA GLY A 174 -7.02 -8.70 -12.14
C GLY A 174 -6.49 -7.28 -12.11
N ILE A 175 -7.08 -6.42 -12.94
CA ILE A 175 -6.77 -4.99 -13.02
C ILE A 175 -7.82 -4.23 -12.21
N VAL A 176 -7.36 -3.25 -11.42
CA VAL A 176 -8.18 -2.48 -10.49
C VAL A 176 -8.04 -1.00 -10.86
N ILE A 177 -9.17 -0.34 -11.12
CA ILE A 177 -9.19 1.08 -11.52
C ILE A 177 -10.19 1.81 -10.62
N SER A 178 -9.74 2.84 -9.91
CA SER A 178 -10.63 3.78 -9.23
C SER A 178 -11.21 4.73 -10.27
N LEU A 179 -12.54 4.84 -10.38
CA LEU A 179 -13.18 5.59 -11.46
C LEU A 179 -14.41 6.36 -11.00
N SER A 180 -14.54 7.59 -11.50
CA SER A 180 -15.76 8.39 -11.47
C SER A 180 -16.12 8.86 -12.89
N ASP A 181 -17.31 9.43 -13.07
CA ASP A 181 -17.75 10.01 -14.34
C ASP A 181 -16.80 11.10 -14.86
N THR A 182 -16.05 11.78 -13.98
CA THR A 182 -15.06 12.80 -14.36
C THR A 182 -13.95 12.26 -15.25
N PHE A 183 -13.54 11.00 -15.04
CA PHE A 183 -12.40 10.38 -15.75
C PHE A 183 -12.86 9.38 -16.82
N ILE A 184 -14.14 9.44 -17.23
CA ILE A 184 -14.70 8.46 -18.18
C ILE A 184 -13.96 8.44 -19.52
N ASN A 185 -13.52 9.59 -20.02
CA ASN A 185 -12.82 9.67 -21.30
C ASN A 185 -11.44 9.01 -21.23
N GLU A 186 -10.70 9.24 -20.15
CA GLU A 186 -9.42 8.57 -19.90
C GLU A 186 -9.61 7.05 -19.76
N ALA A 187 -10.60 6.61 -18.99
CA ALA A 187 -10.91 5.19 -18.82
C ALA A 187 -11.29 4.50 -20.14
N ILE A 188 -11.98 5.18 -21.05
CA ILE A 188 -12.29 4.68 -22.38
C ILE A 188 -11.01 4.49 -23.22
N LEU A 189 -10.10 5.46 -23.16
CA LEU A 189 -8.82 5.37 -23.87
C LEU A 189 -7.97 4.23 -23.33
N LEU A 190 -7.84 4.13 -22.00
CA LEU A 190 -7.13 3.05 -21.34
C LEU A 190 -7.74 1.68 -21.67
N LEU A 191 -9.07 1.54 -21.65
CA LEU A 191 -9.74 0.27 -21.99
C LEU A 191 -9.47 -0.15 -23.44
N ASN A 192 -9.56 0.78 -24.39
CA ASN A 192 -9.22 0.51 -25.79
C ASN A 192 -7.76 0.08 -25.94
N HIS A 193 -6.85 0.78 -25.26
CA HIS A 193 -5.42 0.49 -25.25
C HIS A 193 -5.12 -0.90 -24.69
N LEU A 194 -5.76 -1.27 -23.57
CA LEU A 194 -5.64 -2.62 -22.99
C LEU A 194 -6.14 -3.71 -23.94
N GLN A 195 -7.21 -3.45 -24.71
CA GLN A 195 -7.66 -4.38 -25.75
C GLN A 195 -6.65 -4.50 -26.90
N ASP A 196 -6.00 -3.41 -27.29
CA ASP A 196 -4.95 -3.42 -28.32
C ASP A 196 -3.71 -4.20 -27.86
N LEU A 197 -3.42 -4.20 -26.55
CA LEU A 197 -2.43 -5.07 -25.91
C LEU A 197 -2.92 -6.53 -25.69
N GLN A 198 -4.09 -6.89 -26.22
CA GLN A 198 -4.73 -8.20 -26.06
C GLN A 198 -4.82 -8.63 -24.58
N ASN A 199 -5.19 -7.70 -23.70
CA ASN A 199 -5.33 -8.00 -22.28
C ASN A 199 -6.35 -9.14 -22.04
N THR A 200 -5.97 -10.07 -21.17
CA THR A 200 -6.83 -11.19 -20.75
C THR A 200 -7.20 -11.13 -19.27
N LEU A 201 -6.68 -10.15 -18.52
CA LEU A 201 -7.01 -10.01 -17.11
C LEU A 201 -8.37 -9.33 -16.96
N PRO A 202 -9.26 -9.80 -16.06
CA PRO A 202 -10.49 -9.09 -15.75
C PRO A 202 -10.19 -7.70 -15.18
N ILE A 203 -11.03 -6.72 -15.50
CA ILE A 203 -10.92 -5.34 -15.00
C ILE A 203 -12.07 -5.09 -14.03
N GLN A 204 -11.77 -4.51 -12.88
CA GLN A 204 -12.78 -4.05 -11.93
C GLN A 204 -12.66 -2.55 -11.72
N PHE A 205 -13.76 -1.84 -11.96
CA PHE A 205 -13.89 -0.42 -11.70
C PHE A 205 -14.51 -0.20 -10.32
N ILE A 206 -13.81 0.53 -9.44
CA ILE A 206 -14.25 0.83 -8.08
C ILE A 206 -14.67 2.29 -8.04
N HIS A 207 -15.86 2.54 -7.50
CA HIS A 207 -16.45 3.88 -7.47
C HIS A 207 -17.28 4.10 -6.20
N ARG A 208 -17.63 5.35 -5.93
CA ARG A 208 -18.42 5.79 -4.78
C ARG A 208 -19.76 6.36 -5.22
N ALA A 209 -20.52 5.57 -5.98
CA ALA A 209 -21.77 5.99 -6.62
C ALA A 209 -21.64 7.26 -7.50
N ASP A 210 -20.42 7.58 -7.90
CA ASP A 210 -20.02 8.71 -8.75
C ASP A 210 -19.64 8.27 -10.18
N LEU A 211 -19.92 7.02 -10.52
CA LEU A 211 -19.90 6.47 -11.87
C LEU A 211 -21.35 6.12 -12.24
N SER A 212 -21.90 6.73 -13.29
CA SER A 212 -23.29 6.55 -13.69
C SER A 212 -23.52 5.22 -14.43
N ILE A 213 -24.75 4.69 -14.35
CA ILE A 213 -25.15 3.47 -15.07
C ILE A 213 -24.92 3.61 -16.58
N ALA A 214 -25.16 4.79 -17.14
CA ALA A 214 -24.91 5.08 -18.56
C ALA A 214 -23.44 4.93 -18.93
N ASN A 215 -22.53 5.43 -18.09
CA ASN A 215 -21.09 5.30 -18.31
C ASN A 215 -20.59 3.88 -18.06
N MET A 216 -21.15 3.15 -17.08
CA MET A 216 -20.87 1.71 -16.92
C MET A 216 -21.27 0.93 -18.18
N ALA A 217 -22.47 1.18 -18.71
CA ALA A 217 -22.94 0.54 -19.95
C ALA A 217 -22.04 0.88 -21.16
N LYS A 218 -21.55 2.12 -21.24
CA LYS A 218 -20.58 2.55 -22.25
C LYS A 218 -19.27 1.76 -22.16
N LEU A 219 -18.72 1.60 -20.96
CA LEU A 219 -17.50 0.79 -20.73
C LEU A 219 -17.72 -0.67 -21.10
N ILE A 220 -18.87 -1.26 -20.75
CA ILE A 220 -19.22 -2.63 -21.14
C ILE A 220 -19.28 -2.78 -22.67
N ALA A 221 -19.89 -1.81 -23.36
CA ALA A 221 -19.98 -1.85 -24.83
C ALA A 221 -18.60 -1.84 -25.48
N ILE A 222 -17.68 -0.99 -24.99
CA ILE A 222 -16.30 -0.94 -25.47
C ILE A 222 -15.55 -2.24 -25.15
N ALA A 223 -15.70 -2.75 -23.94
CA ALA A 223 -15.09 -4.00 -23.49
C ALA A 223 -15.48 -5.21 -24.38
N LYS A 224 -16.67 -5.17 -24.99
CA LYS A 224 -17.19 -6.18 -25.92
C LYS A 224 -16.87 -5.89 -27.40
N SER A 225 -16.26 -4.75 -27.72
CA SER A 225 -16.08 -4.29 -29.11
C SER A 225 -14.94 -4.96 -29.89
N LYS A 226 -13.97 -5.55 -29.20
CA LYS A 226 -12.78 -6.21 -29.78
C LYS A 226 -12.63 -7.63 -29.23
N ASN A 227 -11.83 -8.44 -29.93
CA ASN A 227 -11.40 -9.76 -29.46
C ASN A 227 -9.95 -9.67 -28.92
N PRO A 228 -9.63 -10.28 -27.77
CA PRO A 228 -10.54 -10.97 -26.86
C PRO A 228 -11.53 -9.99 -26.20
N VAL A 229 -12.73 -10.48 -25.88
CA VAL A 229 -13.70 -9.72 -25.09
C VAL A 229 -13.10 -9.46 -23.71
N GLN A 230 -13.11 -8.20 -23.31
CA GLN A 230 -12.61 -7.78 -22.02
C GLN A 230 -13.67 -7.99 -20.94
N GLU A 231 -13.36 -8.80 -19.92
CA GLU A 231 -14.22 -8.92 -18.74
C GLU A 231 -14.12 -7.65 -17.90
N VAL A 232 -15.25 -7.02 -17.61
CA VAL A 232 -15.36 -5.82 -16.76
C VAL A 232 -16.41 -6.04 -15.67
N SER A 233 -16.13 -5.54 -14.47
CA SER A 233 -17.07 -5.52 -13.34
C SER A 233 -16.98 -4.19 -12.60
N PHE A 234 -17.97 -3.90 -11.77
CA PHE A 234 -18.10 -2.64 -11.05
C PHE A 234 -18.34 -2.90 -9.58
N LEU A 235 -17.68 -2.13 -8.71
CA LEU A 235 -17.85 -2.21 -7.28
C LEU A 235 -18.15 -0.83 -6.71
N ASN A 236 -19.36 -0.67 -6.19
CA ASN A 236 -19.81 0.54 -5.51
C ASN A 236 -19.55 0.42 -4.01
N VAL A 237 -18.60 1.18 -3.49
CA VAL A 237 -18.22 1.13 -2.08
C VAL A 237 -19.00 2.11 -1.20
N THR A 238 -19.88 2.94 -1.76
CA THR A 238 -20.57 3.99 -0.99
C THR A 238 -21.30 3.47 0.24
N ARG A 239 -22.05 2.37 0.09
CA ARG A 239 -22.83 1.83 1.22
C ARG A 239 -21.96 1.23 2.32
N ALA A 240 -20.73 0.83 2.00
CA ALA A 240 -19.76 0.32 2.97
C ALA A 240 -19.15 1.42 3.85
N LEU A 241 -19.29 2.68 3.42
CA LEU A 241 -18.72 3.83 4.10
C LEU A 241 -19.81 4.57 4.87
N SER A 242 -19.52 4.96 6.10
CA SER A 242 -20.39 5.81 6.91
C SER A 242 -20.53 7.18 6.25
N SER A 243 -21.76 7.67 6.15
CA SER A 243 -22.07 8.98 5.56
C SER A 243 -21.42 10.14 6.30
N GLU A 244 -21.15 9.98 7.60
CA GLU A 244 -20.45 10.96 8.43
C GLU A 244 -19.04 11.27 7.89
N TYR A 245 -18.40 10.29 7.23
CA TYR A 245 -17.02 10.37 6.76
C TYR A 245 -16.93 10.77 5.27
N LYS A 246 -18.06 11.03 4.60
CA LYS A 246 -18.11 11.22 3.13
C LYS A 246 -17.16 12.31 2.63
N ASN A 247 -17.04 13.41 3.37
CA ASN A 247 -16.23 14.59 3.00
C ASN A 247 -14.74 14.42 3.29
N GLU A 248 -14.38 13.35 3.98
CA GLU A 248 -13.05 13.14 4.54
C GLU A 248 -12.21 12.19 3.69
N PHE A 249 -12.89 11.47 2.81
CA PHE A 249 -12.31 10.75 1.70
C PHE A 249 -12.00 11.73 0.56
N ARG A 250 -10.92 12.51 0.70
CA ARG A 250 -10.40 13.41 -0.35
C ARG A 250 -9.98 12.61 -1.60
N SER A 251 -9.88 13.26 -2.77
CA SER A 251 -9.67 12.68 -4.11
C SER A 251 -8.84 11.37 -4.16
N TYR A 252 -7.57 11.42 -3.72
CA TYR A 252 -6.63 10.29 -3.79
C TYR A 252 -7.01 9.08 -2.92
N PHE A 253 -7.88 9.26 -1.93
CA PHE A 253 -8.33 8.17 -1.07
C PHE A 253 -9.12 7.10 -1.85
N ASN A 254 -9.77 7.47 -2.96
CA ASN A 254 -10.51 6.52 -3.77
C ASN A 254 -9.64 5.38 -4.32
N LYS A 255 -8.34 5.65 -4.59
CA LYS A 255 -7.39 4.63 -5.01
C LYS A 255 -7.09 3.62 -3.89
N LEU A 256 -6.99 4.08 -2.65
CA LEU A 256 -6.81 3.21 -1.48
C LEU A 256 -8.09 2.40 -1.19
N LEU A 257 -9.27 2.99 -1.41
CA LEU A 257 -10.53 2.23 -1.38
C LEU A 257 -10.55 1.16 -2.46
N ALA A 258 -10.09 1.44 -3.68
CA ALA A 258 -9.97 0.45 -4.74
C ALA A 258 -8.97 -0.67 -4.38
N TYR A 259 -7.85 -0.31 -3.75
CA TYR A 259 -6.86 -1.25 -3.25
C TYR A 259 -7.45 -2.20 -2.20
N ALA A 260 -8.23 -1.69 -1.25
CA ALA A 260 -8.82 -2.50 -0.18
C ALA A 260 -10.04 -3.32 -0.65
N PHE A 261 -10.96 -2.69 -1.37
CA PHE A 261 -12.27 -3.26 -1.67
C PHE A 261 -12.32 -4.07 -2.97
N ASN A 262 -11.32 -4.13 -3.85
CA ASN A 262 -11.48 -5.00 -5.03
C ASN A 262 -11.69 -6.50 -4.65
N THR A 263 -12.04 -7.36 -5.61
CA THR A 263 -12.32 -8.79 -5.35
C THR A 263 -11.18 -9.75 -5.74
N PHE A 264 -10.08 -9.28 -6.33
CA PHE A 264 -9.00 -10.16 -6.84
C PHE A 264 -7.92 -10.44 -5.79
N GLU A 265 -7.25 -11.59 -5.84
CA GLU A 265 -6.15 -11.90 -4.91
C GLU A 265 -4.85 -11.16 -5.26
N GLU A 266 -4.48 -11.21 -6.53
CA GLU A 266 -3.33 -10.52 -7.12
C GLU A 266 -3.84 -9.39 -8.02
N ILE A 267 -3.33 -8.18 -7.85
CA ILE A 267 -3.85 -7.01 -8.56
C ILE A 267 -2.77 -6.23 -9.28
N ILE A 268 -3.19 -5.56 -10.36
CA ILE A 268 -2.52 -4.41 -10.95
C ILE A 268 -3.47 -3.22 -10.76
N ILE A 269 -3.10 -2.26 -9.93
CA ILE A 269 -3.80 -0.96 -9.87
C ILE A 269 -3.23 -0.10 -10.99
N LEU A 270 -4.13 0.52 -11.77
CA LEU A 270 -3.78 1.47 -12.83
C LEU A 270 -4.46 2.82 -12.58
N ASP A 271 -3.70 3.91 -12.73
CA ASP A 271 -4.29 5.22 -13.03
C ASP A 271 -4.87 5.25 -14.44
N THR A 272 -5.84 6.13 -14.67
CA THR A 272 -6.56 6.25 -15.94
C THR A 272 -5.73 6.87 -17.06
N ASP A 273 -4.65 7.57 -16.72
CA ASP A 273 -3.70 8.23 -17.62
C ASP A 273 -2.38 7.44 -17.81
N VAL A 274 -2.35 6.17 -17.38
CA VAL A 274 -1.22 5.27 -17.65
C VAL A 274 -1.30 4.70 -19.06
N VAL A 275 -0.14 4.60 -19.70
CA VAL A 275 0.01 3.93 -21.00
C VAL A 275 1.06 2.82 -20.86
N LEU A 276 0.60 1.57 -20.98
CA LEU A 276 1.44 0.37 -20.92
C LEU A 276 2.00 0.02 -22.30
N PHE A 277 3.24 -0.46 -22.39
CA PHE A 277 3.86 -0.89 -23.66
C PHE A 277 3.91 -2.41 -23.81
N ASN A 278 3.59 -3.14 -22.76
CA ASN A 278 3.50 -4.60 -22.76
C ASN A 278 2.16 -5.05 -22.17
N SER A 279 1.80 -6.31 -22.45
CA SER A 279 0.62 -6.93 -21.84
C SER A 279 0.68 -6.81 -20.30
N PRO A 280 -0.38 -6.34 -19.61
CA PRO A 280 -0.37 -6.18 -18.16
C PRO A 280 0.01 -7.47 -17.40
N LYS A 281 -0.37 -8.63 -17.96
CA LYS A 281 -0.06 -9.95 -17.40
C LYS A 281 1.44 -10.25 -17.32
N SER A 282 2.29 -9.57 -18.09
CA SER A 282 3.75 -9.73 -18.00
C SER A 282 4.30 -9.20 -16.68
N LEU A 283 3.64 -8.21 -16.04
CA LEU A 283 4.11 -7.62 -14.78
C LEU A 283 4.19 -8.66 -13.64
N PHE A 284 3.25 -9.61 -13.61
CA PHE A 284 3.27 -10.75 -12.68
C PHE A 284 4.40 -11.76 -12.96
N LYS A 285 5.09 -11.66 -14.10
CA LYS A 285 6.17 -12.59 -14.50
C LYS A 285 7.56 -12.05 -14.19
N THR A 286 7.67 -10.77 -13.84
CA THR A 286 8.94 -10.09 -13.50
C THR A 286 9.64 -10.79 -12.33
N LYS A 287 10.99 -10.70 -12.25
CA LYS A 287 11.72 -11.26 -11.11
C LYS A 287 11.30 -10.63 -9.79
N ALA A 288 11.11 -9.31 -9.75
CA ALA A 288 10.66 -8.59 -8.56
C ALA A 288 9.33 -9.17 -8.05
N TYR A 289 8.31 -9.27 -8.92
CA TYR A 289 7.02 -9.83 -8.52
C TYR A 289 7.13 -11.29 -8.09
N LYS A 290 7.88 -12.15 -8.78
CA LYS A 290 8.03 -13.55 -8.37
C LYS A 290 8.71 -13.73 -7.02
N GLN A 291 9.58 -12.80 -6.63
CA GLN A 291 10.34 -12.87 -5.38
C GLN A 291 9.54 -12.36 -4.18
N SER A 292 8.80 -11.27 -4.35
CA SER A 292 8.09 -10.61 -3.25
C SER A 292 6.57 -10.68 -3.35
N GLU A 293 6.03 -11.01 -4.52
CA GLU A 293 4.62 -10.79 -4.88
C GLU A 293 4.24 -9.30 -4.81
N THR A 294 5.23 -8.43 -5.08
CA THR A 294 5.04 -7.00 -5.32
C THR A 294 5.94 -6.51 -6.46
N LEU A 295 5.48 -5.51 -7.20
CA LEU A 295 6.30 -4.70 -8.09
C LEU A 295 5.86 -3.25 -7.97
N PHE A 296 6.72 -2.44 -7.36
CA PHE A 296 6.57 -0.99 -7.23
C PHE A 296 7.57 -0.27 -8.13
N PHE A 297 7.32 1.01 -8.42
CA PHE A 297 8.17 1.81 -9.28
C PHE A 297 8.65 3.05 -8.53
N LYS A 298 9.92 3.40 -8.72
CA LYS A 298 10.49 4.60 -8.12
C LYS A 298 10.03 5.83 -8.88
N ASP A 299 9.66 6.90 -8.18
CA ASP A 299 9.31 8.19 -8.79
C ASP A 299 10.56 8.90 -9.34
N ARG A 300 10.47 10.18 -9.69
CA ARG A 300 11.62 11.03 -10.05
C ARG A 300 12.49 11.26 -8.81
N ASN A 301 13.80 11.11 -8.97
CA ASN A 301 14.76 11.44 -7.93
C ASN A 301 14.86 12.96 -7.79
N THR A 302 14.12 13.54 -6.85
CA THR A 302 14.21 14.98 -6.52
C THR A 302 15.29 15.22 -5.46
N GLU A 303 15.68 16.47 -5.19
CA GLU A 303 16.61 16.80 -4.10
C GLU A 303 15.93 16.83 -2.72
N MET A 304 14.59 16.73 -2.66
CA MET A 304 13.84 16.82 -1.42
C MET A 304 14.11 15.62 -0.52
N ARG A 305 14.31 15.87 0.78
CA ARG A 305 14.62 14.84 1.78
C ARG A 305 13.73 14.91 3.01
N MET A 306 13.47 13.75 3.60
CA MET A 306 12.81 13.59 4.88
C MET A 306 13.72 13.97 6.04
N SER A 307 13.11 14.44 7.13
CA SER A 307 13.82 14.72 8.38
C SER A 307 14.22 13.43 9.09
N ASP A 308 15.25 13.50 9.93
CA ASP A 308 15.65 12.36 10.79
C ASP A 308 14.53 11.96 11.75
N ALA A 309 13.73 12.94 12.19
CA ALA A 309 12.57 12.70 13.04
C ALA A 309 11.52 11.81 12.35
N TYR A 310 11.28 12.01 11.05
CA TYR A 310 10.38 11.15 10.29
C TYR A 310 10.93 9.71 10.14
N ILE A 311 12.22 9.58 9.83
CA ILE A 311 12.86 8.25 9.73
C ILE A 311 12.82 7.52 11.08
N LYS A 312 13.08 8.24 12.18
CA LYS A 312 12.94 7.72 13.54
C LYS A 312 11.51 7.31 13.83
N PHE A 313 10.52 8.13 13.47
CA PHE A 313 9.10 7.81 13.60
C PHE A 313 8.75 6.50 12.89
N LEU A 314 9.14 6.31 11.63
CA LEU A 314 8.90 5.06 10.90
C LEU A 314 9.51 3.86 11.62
N ARG A 315 10.76 3.97 12.09
CA ARG A 315 11.44 2.90 12.82
C ARG A 315 10.76 2.55 14.14
N GLU A 316 10.35 3.56 14.90
CA GLU A 316 9.75 3.37 16.23
C GLU A 316 8.28 2.90 16.16
N THR A 317 7.58 3.14 15.05
CA THR A 317 6.18 2.73 14.84
C THR A 317 6.01 1.49 13.96
N SER A 318 7.05 1.04 13.25
CA SER A 318 7.00 -0.23 12.53
C SER A 318 6.99 -1.42 13.48
N MET A 319 6.35 -2.50 13.06
CA MET A 319 6.36 -3.77 13.81
C MET A 319 7.78 -4.30 13.99
N ASN A 320 8.11 -4.66 15.22
CA ASN A 320 9.44 -5.12 15.59
C ASN A 320 9.38 -6.40 16.47
N GLU A 321 10.54 -6.90 16.87
CA GLU A 321 10.62 -8.12 17.68
C GLU A 321 9.90 -8.01 19.02
N PHE A 322 9.82 -6.81 19.61
CA PHE A 322 9.08 -6.63 20.84
C PHE A 322 7.59 -6.88 20.62
N ASP A 323 6.99 -6.41 19.52
CA ASP A 323 5.59 -6.76 19.22
C ASP A 323 5.41 -8.27 18.99
N ASN A 324 6.37 -8.92 18.31
CA ASN A 324 6.33 -10.35 18.03
C ASN A 324 6.32 -11.22 19.29
N LEU A 325 6.90 -10.74 20.39
CA LEU A 325 6.84 -11.43 21.69
C LEU A 325 5.38 -11.59 22.17
N PHE A 326 4.54 -10.59 21.92
CA PHE A 326 3.15 -10.56 22.39
C PHE A 326 2.23 -11.17 21.34
N PHE A 327 2.34 -10.71 20.10
CA PHE A 327 1.49 -11.11 18.99
C PHE A 327 2.39 -11.62 17.87
N PRO A 328 2.63 -12.93 17.73
CA PRO A 328 3.52 -13.45 16.69
C PRO A 328 3.12 -12.99 15.28
N GLY A 329 4.11 -12.65 14.45
CA GLY A 329 3.90 -12.16 13.08
C GLY A 329 5.21 -11.84 12.37
N VAL A 330 5.15 -10.99 11.35
CA VAL A 330 6.32 -10.49 10.63
C VAL A 330 6.94 -9.27 11.32
N SER A 331 8.25 -9.10 11.18
CA SER A 331 9.02 -7.96 11.67
C SER A 331 10.06 -7.54 10.65
N ILE A 332 10.43 -6.27 10.71
CA ILE A 332 11.48 -5.72 9.84
C ILE A 332 12.85 -6.23 10.28
N ASN A 333 13.61 -6.81 9.36
CA ASN A 333 15.02 -7.11 9.56
C ASN A 333 15.80 -5.81 9.82
N PRO A 334 16.63 -5.73 10.88
CA PRO A 334 17.43 -4.53 11.18
C PRO A 334 18.22 -3.97 9.97
N SER A 335 18.75 -4.82 9.10
CA SER A 335 19.50 -4.39 7.91
C SER A 335 18.64 -3.68 6.86
N PHE A 336 17.31 -3.85 6.89
CA PHE A 336 16.40 -3.17 5.96
C PHE A 336 16.50 -1.64 6.11
N TRP A 337 16.75 -1.17 7.33
CA TRP A 337 16.89 0.25 7.63
C TRP A 337 18.18 0.90 7.10
N GLU A 338 19.06 0.11 6.50
CA GLU A 338 20.30 0.57 5.86
C GLU A 338 20.13 0.71 4.34
N ASN A 339 18.93 0.45 3.81
CA ASN A 339 18.67 0.58 2.38
C ASN A 339 18.78 2.03 1.88
N GLU A 340 18.74 2.20 0.56
CA GLU A 340 18.90 3.51 -0.09
C GLU A 340 17.87 4.55 0.37
N TYR A 341 16.63 4.13 0.68
CA TYR A 341 15.57 5.05 1.09
C TYR A 341 15.88 5.68 2.44
N PHE A 342 16.24 4.88 3.45
CA PHE A 342 16.51 5.40 4.78
C PHE A 342 17.86 6.10 4.87
N THR A 343 18.86 5.62 4.12
CA THR A 343 20.18 6.24 4.06
C THR A 343 20.11 7.62 3.41
N ASN A 344 19.42 7.73 2.27
CA ASN A 344 19.34 9.00 1.55
C ASN A 344 18.17 9.87 1.99
N ARG A 345 17.13 9.30 2.63
CA ARG A 345 15.92 9.96 3.13
C ARG A 345 15.06 10.57 2.04
N TYR A 346 14.79 9.86 0.95
CA TYR A 346 14.00 10.40 -0.16
C TYR A 346 12.61 10.88 0.29
N PHE A 347 12.20 12.05 -0.20
CA PHE A 347 10.85 12.57 0.06
C PHE A 347 9.81 11.90 -0.84
N HIS A 348 10.04 11.90 -2.16
CA HIS A 348 9.27 11.13 -3.13
C HIS A 348 10.05 9.87 -3.48
N TYR A 349 9.46 8.71 -3.25
CA TYR A 349 10.10 7.44 -3.57
C TYR A 349 9.26 6.60 -4.50
N MET A 350 7.94 6.53 -4.33
CA MET A 350 7.08 5.69 -5.16
C MET A 350 6.30 6.49 -6.19
N GLU A 351 6.28 6.01 -7.43
CA GLU A 351 5.29 6.39 -8.44
C GLU A 351 4.22 5.29 -8.48
N SER A 352 2.95 5.67 -8.30
CA SER A 352 1.82 4.76 -8.04
C SER A 352 0.85 4.63 -9.20
N GLY A 353 1.17 5.19 -10.37
CA GLY A 353 0.40 4.96 -11.60
C GLY A 353 0.19 3.48 -11.90
N VAL A 354 1.19 2.65 -11.60
CA VAL A 354 1.10 1.18 -11.66
C VAL A 354 1.53 0.59 -10.33
N VAL A 355 0.66 -0.20 -9.70
CA VAL A 355 0.98 -0.94 -8.46
C VAL A 355 0.63 -2.39 -8.64
N VAL A 356 1.60 -3.31 -8.48
CA VAL A 356 1.36 -4.75 -8.63
C VAL A 356 1.59 -5.44 -7.29
N ILE A 357 0.59 -6.18 -6.78
CA ILE A 357 0.66 -6.76 -5.44
C ILE A 357 -0.25 -7.98 -5.26
N ASN A 358 0.22 -9.01 -4.55
CA ASN A 358 -0.65 -10.00 -3.91
C ASN A 358 -1.23 -9.39 -2.63
N ARG A 359 -2.43 -8.83 -2.72
CA ARG A 359 -3.03 -8.13 -1.58
C ARG A 359 -3.52 -9.07 -0.48
N LYS A 360 -3.79 -10.35 -0.80
CA LYS A 360 -4.22 -11.34 0.20
C LYS A 360 -3.07 -11.70 1.14
N LYS A 361 -1.86 -11.85 0.59
CA LYS A 361 -0.63 -12.01 1.38
C LYS A 361 -0.38 -10.80 2.28
N TYR A 362 -0.53 -9.59 1.72
CA TYR A 362 -0.22 -8.34 2.41
C TYR A 362 -1.45 -7.65 3.01
N TRP A 363 -2.48 -8.42 3.38
CA TRP A 363 -3.78 -7.88 3.78
C TRP A 363 -3.71 -6.92 4.98
N ASN A 364 -2.82 -7.17 5.94
CA ASN A 364 -2.63 -6.26 7.07
C ASN A 364 -2.13 -4.87 6.62
N ALA A 365 -1.24 -4.85 5.63
CA ALA A 365 -0.75 -3.61 5.02
C ALA A 365 -1.85 -2.91 4.21
N VAL A 366 -2.68 -3.67 3.49
CA VAL A 366 -3.87 -3.13 2.79
C VAL A 366 -4.74 -2.34 3.77
N LEU A 367 -5.07 -2.92 4.93
CA LEU A 367 -5.91 -2.25 5.92
C LEU A 367 -5.21 -1.05 6.57
N LEU A 368 -3.90 -1.14 6.80
CA LEU A 368 -3.11 -0.03 7.33
C LEU A 368 -2.98 1.13 6.34
N SER A 369 -2.97 0.85 5.03
CA SER A 369 -2.90 1.90 3.99
C SER A 369 -4.08 2.87 4.04
N LEU A 370 -5.27 2.39 4.42
CA LEU A 370 -6.48 3.20 4.60
C LEU A 370 -6.36 4.20 5.74
N GLN A 371 -5.37 4.02 6.62
CA GLN A 371 -5.20 4.83 7.82
C GLN A 371 -4.10 5.89 7.69
N LEU A 372 -3.09 5.65 6.85
CA LEU A 372 -1.95 6.54 6.68
C LEU A 372 -2.30 7.97 6.22
N PRO A 373 -3.32 8.19 5.37
CA PRO A 373 -3.76 9.55 5.02
C PRO A 373 -4.19 10.41 6.22
N TYR A 374 -4.50 9.78 7.36
CA TYR A 374 -5.07 10.43 8.54
C TYR A 374 -4.09 10.63 9.68
N ILE A 375 -2.86 10.17 9.50
CA ILE A 375 -1.75 10.42 10.42
C ILE A 375 -0.87 11.48 9.76
N GLN A 376 -0.76 12.68 10.34
CA GLN A 376 -0.09 13.81 9.67
C GLN A 376 1.33 13.46 9.25
N SER A 377 2.05 12.69 10.08
CA SER A 377 3.42 12.24 9.84
C SER A 377 3.57 11.57 8.48
N THR A 378 2.62 10.71 8.11
CA THR A 378 2.59 10.02 6.83
C THR A 378 1.90 10.86 5.75
N ALA A 379 0.88 11.62 6.10
CA ALA A 379 0.13 12.45 5.15
C ALA A 379 0.97 13.58 4.53
N ILE A 380 1.78 14.29 5.31
CA ILE A 380 2.66 15.37 4.80
C ILE A 380 3.89 14.82 4.07
N ALA A 381 4.21 13.56 4.33
CA ALA A 381 5.34 12.84 3.78
C ALA A 381 5.01 12.13 2.46
N SER A 382 3.82 12.38 1.90
CA SER A 382 3.36 11.75 0.66
C SER A 382 2.67 12.78 -0.22
N TRP A 383 2.92 12.71 -1.53
CA TRP A 383 2.09 13.43 -2.49
C TRP A 383 0.87 12.58 -2.83
N GLY A 384 -0.27 12.88 -2.22
CA GLY A 384 -1.47 12.05 -2.36
C GLY A 384 -1.26 10.67 -1.73
N ASP A 385 -1.61 9.61 -2.45
CA ASP A 385 -1.58 8.22 -1.97
C ASP A 385 -0.26 7.47 -2.24
N LYS A 386 0.66 8.06 -3.02
CA LYS A 386 1.80 7.38 -3.63
C LYS A 386 2.62 6.51 -2.67
N GLU A 387 2.96 7.04 -1.50
CA GLU A 387 3.85 6.34 -0.56
C GLU A 387 3.11 5.31 0.30
N PHE A 388 1.77 5.34 0.37
CA PHE A 388 1.00 4.55 1.34
C PHE A 388 0.97 3.05 1.03
N PHE A 389 1.21 2.64 -0.22
CA PHE A 389 1.28 1.24 -0.59
C PHE A 389 2.45 0.54 0.10
N TRP A 390 3.68 1.06 -0.05
CA TRP A 390 4.86 0.44 0.53
C TRP A 390 5.09 0.84 2.00
N LEU A 391 4.72 2.07 2.40
CA LEU A 391 4.83 2.49 3.81
C LEU A 391 3.95 1.63 4.72
N SER A 392 2.73 1.29 4.28
CA SER A 392 1.86 0.40 5.06
C SER A 392 2.44 -1.01 5.18
N MET A 393 3.19 -1.48 4.17
CA MET A 393 3.91 -2.76 4.25
C MET A 393 5.02 -2.71 5.28
N LEU A 394 5.88 -1.67 5.21
CA LEU A 394 6.93 -1.41 6.17
C LEU A 394 6.38 -1.35 7.60
N LEU A 395 5.37 -0.52 7.83
CA LEU A 395 4.78 -0.31 9.15
C LEU A 395 4.10 -1.58 9.69
N SER A 396 3.63 -2.47 8.80
CA SER A 396 3.09 -3.78 9.17
C SER A 396 4.15 -4.84 9.47
N GLY A 397 5.43 -4.53 9.27
CA GLY A 397 6.55 -5.46 9.48
C GLY A 397 6.99 -6.24 8.24
N TYR A 398 6.52 -5.89 7.05
CA TYR A 398 6.97 -6.52 5.81
C TYR A 398 8.13 -5.74 5.20
N ASP A 399 9.29 -6.37 5.08
CA ASP A 399 10.50 -5.82 4.43
C ASP A 399 10.84 -6.53 3.10
N SER A 400 10.02 -7.50 2.70
CA SER A 400 10.24 -8.33 1.51
C SER A 400 9.78 -7.68 0.20
N PHE A 401 9.05 -6.56 0.25
CA PHE A 401 8.55 -5.89 -0.95
C PHE A 401 9.68 -5.39 -1.86
N LYS A 402 9.43 -5.30 -3.16
CA LYS A 402 10.41 -4.90 -4.17
C LYS A 402 9.93 -3.72 -5.00
N PHE A 403 10.87 -2.82 -5.24
CA PHE A 403 10.80 -1.79 -6.26
C PHE A 403 11.61 -2.24 -7.48
N ASN A 404 11.15 -1.85 -8.66
CA ASN A 404 11.99 -1.82 -9.85
C ASN A 404 13.23 -0.97 -9.57
N LYS A 405 14.40 -1.43 -10.03
CA LYS A 405 15.68 -0.79 -9.68
C LYS A 405 15.79 0.64 -10.19
N TYR A 406 15.34 0.89 -11.43
CA TYR A 406 15.47 2.20 -12.06
C TYR A 406 14.51 3.22 -11.48
N TRP A 407 15.04 4.44 -11.27
CA TRP A 407 14.27 5.65 -11.06
C TRP A 407 13.46 6.00 -12.31
N SER A 408 12.44 6.85 -12.16
CA SER A 408 11.65 7.32 -13.30
C SER A 408 12.57 7.98 -14.35
N ALA A 409 12.45 7.49 -15.58
CA ALA A 409 13.09 8.00 -16.77
C ALA A 409 12.22 9.07 -17.44
N THR A 410 12.75 9.66 -18.49
CA THR A 410 12.01 10.58 -19.37
C THR A 410 12.04 10.05 -20.79
N VAL A 411 10.89 10.07 -21.47
CA VAL A 411 10.72 9.62 -22.86
C VAL A 411 10.36 10.77 -23.79
N GLY A 412 10.91 10.81 -25.00
CA GLY A 412 10.61 11.89 -25.96
C GLY A 412 11.48 11.87 -27.22
N GLU A 413 11.43 13.00 -27.95
CA GLU A 413 12.28 13.27 -29.13
C GLU A 413 13.72 13.55 -28.71
N VAL A 414 14.68 13.01 -29.47
CA VAL A 414 16.11 13.26 -29.20
C VAL A 414 16.49 14.62 -29.75
N ILE A 415 16.86 15.53 -28.86
CA ILE A 415 17.39 16.84 -29.23
C ILE A 415 18.91 16.70 -29.37
N GLN A 416 19.38 16.74 -30.63
CA GLN A 416 20.80 16.85 -30.96
C GLN A 416 21.16 18.33 -31.17
N GLU A 417 22.16 18.82 -30.43
CA GLU A 417 22.74 20.13 -30.70
C GLU A 417 23.85 19.99 -31.76
N ASN A 418 23.96 20.96 -32.66
CA ASN A 418 24.89 20.94 -33.80
C ASN A 418 26.38 21.01 -33.41
N GLU A 419 26.71 20.99 -32.11
CA GLU A 419 28.07 21.06 -31.61
C GLU A 419 28.66 19.66 -31.41
N LEU A 420 29.90 19.46 -31.86
CA LEU A 420 30.63 18.22 -31.62
C LEU A 420 30.75 18.00 -30.09
N ASN A 421 30.28 16.85 -29.60
CA ASN A 421 30.24 16.44 -28.19
C ASN A 421 29.10 17.03 -27.32
N SER A 422 28.07 17.68 -27.89
CA SER A 422 26.89 18.01 -27.10
C SER A 422 26.16 16.75 -26.62
N PRO A 423 25.72 16.68 -25.35
CA PRO A 423 24.97 15.54 -24.84
C PRO A 423 23.61 15.44 -25.55
N HIS A 424 23.15 14.22 -25.80
CA HIS A 424 21.78 13.97 -26.21
C HIS A 424 20.82 14.42 -25.09
N LYS A 425 19.78 15.18 -25.45
CA LYS A 425 18.79 15.69 -24.50
C LYS A 425 17.40 15.20 -24.89
N ILE A 426 16.57 14.95 -23.88
CA ILE A 426 15.13 14.71 -24.05
C ILE A 426 14.41 15.68 -23.10
N CYS A 427 13.46 16.44 -23.65
CA CYS A 427 12.62 17.37 -22.89
C CYS A 427 11.16 16.91 -22.99
N SER A 428 10.64 16.30 -21.94
CA SER A 428 9.28 15.76 -21.89
C SER A 428 8.73 15.76 -20.47
N GLY A 429 7.41 15.98 -20.35
CA GLY A 429 6.69 15.97 -19.09
C GLY A 429 6.33 14.56 -18.60
N HIS A 430 6.54 13.52 -19.40
CA HIS A 430 6.04 12.17 -19.15
C HIS A 430 7.05 11.33 -18.36
N PRO A 431 6.75 10.99 -17.08
CA PRO A 431 7.53 10.00 -16.36
C PRO A 431 7.43 8.65 -17.08
N ALA A 432 8.57 8.00 -17.28
CA ALA A 432 8.68 6.71 -17.93
C ALA A 432 9.31 5.68 -16.98
N HIS A 433 8.85 4.43 -17.05
CA HIS A 433 9.37 3.36 -16.21
C HIS A 433 9.87 2.21 -17.07
N ILE A 434 11.16 1.89 -16.90
CA ILE A 434 11.88 0.87 -17.64
C ILE A 434 12.05 -0.35 -16.74
N LEU A 435 11.84 -1.54 -17.28
CA LEU A 435 12.07 -2.79 -16.57
C LEU A 435 13.57 -3.04 -16.40
N ASP A 436 14.03 -3.19 -15.17
CA ASP A 436 15.45 -3.37 -14.85
C ASP A 436 16.09 -4.67 -15.36
N GLU A 437 15.29 -5.71 -15.59
CA GLU A 437 15.79 -7.00 -16.05
C GLU A 437 15.88 -7.15 -17.58
N THR A 438 15.25 -6.26 -18.35
CA THR A 438 15.27 -6.26 -19.83
C THR A 438 15.68 -4.93 -20.47
N ASP A 439 15.74 -3.84 -19.71
CA ASP A 439 15.92 -2.47 -20.21
C ASP A 439 14.82 -2.02 -21.20
N GLU A 440 13.62 -2.62 -21.10
CA GLU A 440 12.46 -2.27 -21.94
C GLU A 440 11.55 -1.26 -21.25
N LEU A 441 11.00 -0.30 -22.02
CA LEU A 441 9.98 0.62 -21.54
C LEU A 441 8.70 -0.16 -21.19
N LEU A 442 8.28 -0.12 -19.93
CA LEU A 442 7.05 -0.78 -19.49
C LEU A 442 5.83 0.10 -19.60
N TRP A 443 5.96 1.33 -19.11
CA TRP A 443 4.83 2.23 -19.00
C TRP A 443 5.27 3.68 -18.81
N ILE A 444 4.35 4.59 -19.14
CA ILE A 444 4.47 6.03 -18.87
C ILE A 444 3.24 6.51 -18.12
N ASN A 445 3.42 7.62 -17.39
CA ASN A 445 2.31 8.34 -16.77
C ASN A 445 1.99 9.64 -17.54
N SER A 446 0.84 10.25 -17.23
CA SER A 446 0.36 11.52 -17.80
C SER A 446 -0.05 11.46 -19.27
N GLY A 447 -0.53 10.29 -19.74
CA GLY A 447 -1.05 10.12 -21.09
C GLY A 447 0.01 10.18 -22.19
N ILE A 448 -0.44 10.43 -23.43
CA ILE A 448 0.42 10.51 -24.62
C ILE A 448 0.46 11.91 -25.27
N LEU A 449 -0.28 12.89 -24.75
CA LEU A 449 -0.26 14.26 -25.27
C LEU A 449 0.75 15.07 -24.46
N ASN A 450 1.43 16.04 -25.08
CA ASN A 450 2.44 16.86 -24.37
C ASN A 450 1.90 17.51 -23.08
N CYS A 451 0.60 17.85 -23.05
CA CYS A 451 -0.13 18.21 -21.84
C CYS A 451 -1.64 18.01 -22.07
N ASP A 452 -2.22 17.01 -21.41
CA ASP A 452 -3.63 16.63 -21.53
C ASP A 452 -4.56 17.36 -20.53
N LYS A 453 -4.03 17.73 -19.36
CA LYS A 453 -4.77 18.39 -18.26
C LYS A 453 -4.62 19.91 -18.29
N THR A 454 -5.08 20.54 -19.37
CA THR A 454 -4.98 22.00 -19.53
C THR A 454 -6.34 22.70 -19.57
N THR A 455 -6.37 23.92 -19.05
CA THR A 455 -7.51 24.84 -19.14
C THR A 455 -7.04 26.14 -19.79
N GLN A 456 -7.97 26.97 -20.27
CA GLN A 456 -7.61 28.28 -20.83
C GLN A 456 -6.82 29.15 -19.85
N ALA A 457 -7.12 29.05 -18.55
CA ALA A 457 -6.40 29.78 -17.51
C ALA A 457 -4.97 29.26 -17.32
N ILE A 458 -4.76 27.93 -17.39
CA ILE A 458 -3.43 27.31 -17.32
C ILE A 458 -2.61 27.70 -18.56
N LEU A 459 -3.20 27.61 -19.76
CA LEU A 459 -2.53 28.03 -21.01
C LEU A 459 -2.09 29.49 -20.97
N GLN A 460 -2.95 30.38 -20.47
CA GLN A 460 -2.62 31.80 -20.31
C GLN A 460 -1.43 31.98 -19.35
N TYR A 461 -1.49 31.36 -18.18
CA TYR A 461 -0.43 31.43 -17.18
C TYR A 461 0.90 30.88 -17.70
N ASP A 462 0.88 29.70 -18.31
CA ASP A 462 2.07 29.06 -18.86
C ASP A 462 2.68 29.92 -19.98
N PHE A 463 1.85 30.48 -20.86
CA PHE A 463 2.31 31.36 -21.92
C PHE A 463 2.98 32.62 -21.35
N GLU A 464 2.36 33.29 -20.37
CA GLU A 464 2.96 34.45 -19.69
C GLU A 464 4.29 34.10 -19.01
N LEU A 465 4.37 32.93 -18.38
CA LEU A 465 5.59 32.44 -17.75
C LEU A 465 6.70 32.19 -18.79
N LEU A 466 6.37 31.58 -19.93
CA LEU A 466 7.30 31.34 -21.02
C LEU A 466 7.84 32.66 -21.61
N GLN A 467 6.98 33.67 -21.79
CA GLN A 467 7.43 35.00 -22.24
C GLN A 467 8.35 35.67 -21.21
N LYS A 468 8.04 35.55 -19.92
CA LYS A 468 8.87 36.09 -18.83
C LYS A 468 10.29 35.50 -18.82
N TYR A 469 10.46 34.24 -19.23
CA TYR A 469 11.76 33.57 -19.34
C TYR A 469 12.41 33.72 -20.73
N ASN A 470 11.94 34.65 -21.58
CA ASN A 470 12.41 34.87 -22.95
C ASN A 470 12.37 33.60 -23.82
N ASN A 471 11.42 32.69 -23.57
CA ASN A 471 11.25 31.49 -24.38
C ASN A 471 10.41 31.81 -25.62
N ASN A 472 11.09 32.08 -26.73
CA ASN A 472 10.47 32.42 -28.01
C ASN A 472 9.93 31.21 -28.81
N ARG A 473 9.87 30.01 -28.21
CA ARG A 473 9.38 28.79 -28.88
C ARG A 473 7.91 28.90 -29.30
N PHE A 474 7.10 29.58 -28.51
CA PHE A 474 5.68 29.77 -28.76
C PHE A 474 5.38 31.26 -28.89
N LYS A 475 4.78 31.68 -30.02
CA LYS A 475 4.52 33.09 -30.32
C LYS A 475 3.11 33.52 -29.89
N SER A 476 2.23 32.55 -29.70
CA SER A 476 0.85 32.78 -29.26
C SER A 476 0.37 31.66 -28.33
N ILE A 477 -0.73 31.93 -27.62
CA ILE A 477 -1.44 30.91 -26.83
C ILE A 477 -1.98 29.80 -27.75
N THR A 478 -2.35 30.12 -28.99
CA THR A 478 -2.78 29.13 -29.98
C THR A 478 -1.64 28.16 -30.31
N ASP A 479 -0.42 28.66 -30.50
CA ASP A 479 0.76 27.81 -30.76
C ASP A 479 1.04 26.87 -29.58
N LEU A 480 0.90 27.38 -28.35
CA LEU A 480 1.08 26.57 -27.14
C LEU A 480 -0.01 25.50 -27.02
N THR A 481 -1.26 25.85 -27.36
CA THR A 481 -2.40 24.92 -27.35
C THR A 481 -2.22 23.79 -28.37
N GLU A 482 -1.77 24.11 -29.58
CA GLU A 482 -1.46 23.12 -30.61
C GLU A 482 -0.35 22.17 -30.15
N TYR A 483 0.68 22.71 -29.48
CA TYR A 483 1.74 21.87 -28.91
C TYR A 483 1.23 20.96 -27.79
N TYR A 484 0.47 21.49 -26.83
CA TYR A 484 -0.06 20.71 -25.68
C TYR A 484 -0.94 19.54 -26.13
N THR A 485 -1.78 19.78 -27.15
CA THR A 485 -2.70 18.77 -27.70
C THR A 485 -2.04 17.80 -28.68
N LYS A 486 -0.77 18.01 -29.04
CA LYS A 486 -0.04 17.11 -29.93
C LYS A 486 0.45 15.87 -29.16
N PRO A 487 0.34 14.67 -29.77
CA PRO A 487 0.97 13.48 -29.23
C PRO A 487 2.49 13.66 -29.08
N ILE A 488 3.05 13.11 -28.01
CA ILE A 488 4.50 13.09 -27.81
C ILE A 488 5.16 12.18 -28.83
N LYS A 489 6.35 12.58 -29.29
CA LYS A 489 7.18 11.74 -30.15
C LYS A 489 7.98 10.78 -29.28
N PHE A 490 7.81 9.49 -29.49
CA PHE A 490 8.54 8.43 -28.78
C PHE A 490 9.74 7.99 -29.63
N GLU A 491 10.90 8.62 -29.45
CA GLU A 491 12.13 8.22 -30.17
C GLU A 491 13.11 7.51 -29.26
N ALA A 492 13.31 8.02 -28.04
CA ALA A 492 14.18 7.43 -27.05
C ALA A 492 13.69 7.72 -25.62
N PHE A 493 14.31 7.06 -24.65
CA PHE A 493 14.20 7.41 -23.24
C PHE A 493 15.60 7.58 -22.63
N ILE A 494 15.68 8.39 -21.57
CA ILE A 494 16.91 8.56 -20.77
C ILE A 494 16.61 8.10 -19.34
N ILE A 495 17.34 7.09 -18.89
CA ILE A 495 17.36 6.67 -17.49
C ILE A 495 18.36 7.58 -16.75
N PRO A 496 17.96 8.29 -15.69
CA PRO A 496 18.89 9.14 -14.95
C PRO A 496 19.99 8.29 -14.28
N PRO A 497 21.22 8.82 -14.18
CA PRO A 497 22.26 8.16 -13.40
C PRO A 497 21.84 8.05 -11.93
N VAL A 498 22.18 6.93 -11.29
CA VAL A 498 21.83 6.59 -9.89
C VAL A 498 22.57 7.47 -8.89
#